data_AF-A0A9E7PN51-F1
#
_entry.id   AF-A0A9E7PN51-F1
#
_cell.length_a   1.000
_cell.length_b   1.000
_cell.length_c   1.000
_cell.angle_alpha   90.00
_cell.angle_beta   90.00
_cell.angle_gamma   90.00
#
_symmetry.space_group_name_H-M   'P 1'
#
loop_
_entity.id
_entity.type
_entity.pdbx_description
1 polymer ?
#
loop_
_entity_poly.entity_id
_entity_poly.type
_entity_poly.pdbx_seq_one_letter_code
_entity_poly.pdbx_strand_id
1 'polypeptide(L)'
;MAEYGEWTRKGATLSDKTAQKEYGISQEFILKGIREGKLEFKEGNIYGNPYFKLLRRELEDYISSELGDSYLMEQKNKTELKEVRKEIKALEKRLTELKIREAALKGRADEKTD
;
A
#
# COMPACT_ATOMS: atom_id res chain seq x y z
N MET A 1 6.25 -17.44 -16.36
CA MET A 1 6.88 -16.65 -17.43
C MET A 1 5.91 -15.55 -17.78
N ALA A 2 6.26 -14.32 -17.42
CA ALA A 2 5.42 -13.15 -17.60
C ALA A 2 5.07 -12.96 -19.08
N GLU A 3 3.78 -12.82 -19.38
CA GLU A 3 3.34 -12.49 -20.73
C GLU A 3 3.69 -11.03 -21.07
N TYR A 4 3.99 -10.79 -22.35
CA TYR A 4 4.42 -9.50 -22.87
C TYR A 4 3.38 -8.39 -22.54
N GLY A 5 3.67 -7.56 -21.53
CA GLY A 5 2.79 -6.47 -21.10
C GLY A 5 2.41 -6.47 -19.61
N GLU A 6 2.70 -7.54 -18.86
CA GLU A 6 2.42 -7.56 -17.41
C GLU A 6 3.23 -6.48 -16.65
N TRP A 7 4.41 -6.11 -17.16
CA TRP A 7 5.25 -5.06 -16.57
C TRP A 7 4.76 -3.63 -16.75
N THR A 8 3.94 -3.38 -17.78
CA THR A 8 3.45 -2.03 -18.15
C THR A 8 2.04 -1.76 -17.67
N ARG A 9 1.32 -2.80 -17.22
CA ARG A 9 -0.02 -2.65 -16.64
C ARG A 9 0.04 -1.89 -15.32
N LYS A 10 -0.80 -0.86 -15.18
CA LYS A 10 -0.90 -0.06 -13.94
C LYS A 10 -1.22 -0.98 -12.76
N GLY A 11 -0.40 -0.92 -11.72
CA GLY A 11 -0.57 -1.72 -10.49
C GLY A 11 -0.07 -3.17 -10.55
N ALA A 12 0.40 -3.63 -11.72
CA ALA A 12 0.90 -5.00 -11.87
C ALA A 12 2.30 -5.21 -11.29
N THR A 13 3.03 -4.12 -11.04
CA THR A 13 4.40 -4.17 -10.50
C THR A 13 4.49 -3.44 -9.16
N LEU A 14 5.33 -3.94 -8.27
CA LEU A 14 5.64 -3.28 -7.00
C LEU A 14 7.14 -3.34 -6.70
N SER A 15 7.62 -2.46 -5.82
CA SER A 15 9.01 -2.53 -5.33
C SER A 15 9.14 -3.55 -4.20
N ASP A 16 10.36 -4.03 -3.94
CA ASP A 16 10.71 -4.85 -2.79
C ASP A 16 10.29 -4.20 -1.46
N LYS A 17 10.45 -2.88 -1.33
CA LYS A 17 10.01 -2.15 -0.12
C LYS A 17 8.51 -2.12 0.04
N THR A 18 7.79 -1.93 -1.06
CA THR A 18 6.31 -1.99 -1.05
C THR A 18 5.85 -3.41 -0.75
N ALA A 19 6.54 -4.42 -1.26
CA ALA A 19 6.22 -5.83 -1.02
C ALA A 19 6.30 -6.19 0.47
N GLN A 20 7.39 -5.78 1.13
CA GLN A 20 7.57 -5.96 2.56
C GLN A 20 6.46 -5.27 3.36
N LYS A 21 6.03 -4.08 2.94
CA LYS A 21 5.01 -3.30 3.63
C LYS A 21 3.59 -3.85 3.44
N GLU A 22 3.23 -4.24 2.22
CA GLU A 22 1.89 -4.72 1.88
C GLU A 22 1.66 -6.17 2.36
N TYR A 23 2.68 -7.03 2.22
CA TYR A 23 2.54 -8.46 2.50
C TYR A 23 3.26 -8.94 3.77
N GLY A 24 3.99 -8.05 4.47
CA GLY A 24 4.69 -8.43 5.70
C GLY A 24 5.83 -9.43 5.52
N ILE A 25 6.31 -9.61 4.29
CA ILE A 25 7.42 -10.51 3.95
C ILE A 25 8.78 -9.85 4.18
N SER A 26 9.84 -10.64 4.35
CA SER A 26 11.21 -10.11 4.47
C SER A 26 11.87 -9.93 3.10
N GLN A 27 12.90 -9.08 3.03
CA GLN A 27 13.73 -8.95 1.82
C GLN A 27 14.39 -10.28 1.44
N GLU A 28 14.79 -11.09 2.43
CA GLU A 28 15.40 -12.40 2.22
C GLU A 28 14.43 -13.39 1.54
N PHE A 29 13.14 -13.33 1.87
CA PHE A 29 12.11 -14.13 1.21
C PHE A 29 12.01 -13.81 -0.28
N ILE A 30 12.05 -12.52 -0.62
CA ILE A 30 12.06 -12.06 -2.02
C ILE A 30 13.32 -12.55 -2.73
N LEU A 31 14.50 -12.38 -2.11
CA LEU A 31 15.77 -12.85 -2.69
C LEU A 31 15.82 -14.38 -2.84
N LYS A 32 15.17 -15.13 -1.95
CA LYS A 32 15.01 -16.58 -2.08
C LYS A 32 14.17 -16.90 -3.32
N GLY A 33 13.00 -16.27 -3.49
CA GLY A 33 12.14 -16.47 -4.66
C GLY A 33 12.82 -16.10 -5.99
N ILE A 34 13.63 -15.04 -6.01
CA ILE A 34 14.46 -14.67 -7.17
C ILE A 34 15.51 -15.74 -7.46
N ARG A 35 16.24 -16.21 -6.43
CA ARG A 35 17.27 -17.26 -6.59
C ARG A 35 16.69 -18.59 -7.06
N GLU A 36 15.48 -18.91 -6.63
CA GLU A 36 14.74 -20.10 -7.06
C GLU A 36 14.13 -19.97 -8.46
N GLY A 37 14.21 -18.78 -9.09
CA GLY A 37 13.60 -18.51 -10.39
C GLY A 37 12.07 -18.47 -10.35
N LYS A 38 11.47 -18.35 -9.17
CA LYS A 38 10.02 -18.24 -8.98
C LYS A 38 9.50 -16.81 -9.13
N LEU A 39 10.39 -15.82 -9.00
CA LEU A 39 10.06 -14.39 -9.13
C LEU A 39 10.90 -13.76 -10.24
N GLU A 40 10.26 -13.16 -11.23
CA GLU A 40 10.95 -12.26 -12.14
C GLU A 40 11.16 -10.88 -11.48
N PHE A 41 12.35 -10.32 -11.68
CA PHE A 41 12.70 -9.01 -11.15
C PHE A 41 13.31 -8.12 -12.24
N LYS A 42 13.13 -6.82 -12.07
CA LYS A 42 13.84 -5.78 -12.82
C LYS A 42 14.46 -4.80 -11.84
N GLU A 43 15.69 -4.40 -12.10
CA GLU A 43 16.31 -3.34 -11.32
C GLU A 43 15.72 -1.99 -11.75
N GLY A 44 15.32 -1.21 -10.76
CA GLY A 44 14.93 0.18 -10.94
C GLY A 44 15.83 1.08 -10.09
N ASN A 45 15.89 2.36 -10.45
CA ASN A 45 16.60 3.36 -9.67
C ASN A 45 15.71 4.58 -9.51
N ILE A 46 15.47 4.99 -8.26
CA ILE A 46 14.79 6.24 -7.93
C ILE A 46 15.80 7.12 -7.19
N TYR A 47 16.20 8.23 -7.83
CA TYR A 47 17.10 9.24 -7.25
C TYR A 47 18.40 8.69 -6.64
N GLY A 48 19.02 7.70 -7.29
CA GLY A 48 20.25 7.06 -6.80
C GLY A 48 20.02 5.89 -5.83
N ASN A 49 18.76 5.57 -5.49
CA ASN A 49 18.41 4.43 -4.67
C ASN A 49 17.97 3.26 -5.56
N PRO A 50 18.79 2.19 -5.70
CA PRO A 50 18.37 1.00 -6.43
C PRO A 50 17.25 0.27 -5.67
N TYR A 51 16.32 -0.31 -6.43
CA TYR A 51 15.25 -1.14 -5.89
C TYR A 51 14.92 -2.27 -6.86
N PHE A 52 14.36 -3.36 -6.33
CA PHE A 52 13.86 -4.45 -7.17
C PHE A 52 12.40 -4.19 -7.50
N LYS A 53 12.07 -4.22 -8.79
CA LYS A 53 10.71 -4.19 -9.31
C LYS A 53 10.26 -5.62 -9.56
N LEU A 54 9.16 -6.01 -8.93
CA LEU A 54 8.61 -7.37 -8.93
C LEU A 54 7.20 -7.35 -9.53
N LEU A 55 6.77 -8.46 -10.12
CA LEU A 55 5.39 -8.67 -10.53
C LEU A 55 4.52 -9.04 -9.32
N ARG A 56 3.41 -8.32 -9.14
CA ARG A 56 2.47 -8.56 -8.04
C ARG A 56 1.91 -9.98 -8.08
N ARG A 57 1.52 -10.43 -9.26
CA ARG A 57 0.94 -11.77 -9.47
C ARG A 57 1.91 -12.87 -9.05
N GLU A 58 3.14 -12.86 -9.59
CA GLU A 58 4.15 -13.88 -9.24
C GLU A 58 4.50 -13.85 -7.75
N LEU A 59 4.58 -12.66 -7.16
CA LEU A 59 4.84 -12.53 -5.73
C LEU A 59 3.70 -13.11 -4.89
N GLU A 60 2.44 -12.82 -5.23
CA GLU A 60 1.28 -13.37 -4.55
C GLU A 60 1.21 -14.89 -4.69
N ASP A 61 1.44 -15.43 -5.90
CA ASP A 61 1.48 -16.86 -6.16
C ASP A 61 2.60 -17.55 -5.35
N TYR A 62 3.77 -16.90 -5.24
CA TYR A 62 4.89 -17.40 -4.42
C TYR A 62 4.56 -17.38 -2.93
N ILE A 63 3.93 -16.31 -2.43
CA ILE A 63 3.50 -16.22 -1.03
C ILE A 63 2.45 -17.29 -0.73
N SER A 64 1.44 -17.45 -1.58
CA SER A 64 0.43 -18.50 -1.42
C SER A 64 1.06 -19.90 -1.43
N SER A 65 2.08 -20.12 -2.26
CA SER A 65 2.78 -21.40 -2.33
C SER A 65 3.63 -21.70 -1.09
N GLU A 66 4.36 -20.73 -0.54
CA GLU A 66 5.29 -20.96 0.59
C GLU A 66 4.64 -20.75 1.98
N LEU A 67 3.70 -19.81 2.09
CA LEU A 67 3.08 -19.37 3.35
C LEU A 67 1.57 -19.67 3.42
N GLY A 68 0.95 -20.05 2.31
CA GLY A 68 -0.46 -20.38 2.21
C GLY A 68 -1.36 -19.19 1.89
N ASP A 69 -2.51 -19.47 1.25
CA ASP A 69 -3.50 -18.46 0.87
C ASP A 69 -4.09 -17.70 2.07
N SER A 70 -4.25 -18.39 3.21
CA SER A 70 -4.74 -17.76 4.44
C SER A 70 -3.83 -16.63 4.92
N TYR A 71 -2.50 -16.80 4.80
CA TYR A 71 -1.54 -15.76 5.14
C TYR A 71 -1.67 -14.57 4.18
N LEU A 72 -1.75 -14.84 2.87
CA LEU A 72 -1.92 -13.81 1.86
C LEU A 72 -3.17 -12.96 2.10
N MET A 73 -4.31 -13.61 2.35
CA MET A 73 -5.57 -12.91 2.66
C MET A 73 -5.48 -12.11 3.95
N GLU A 74 -4.89 -12.66 5.01
CA GLU A 74 -4.73 -11.95 6.28
C GLU A 74 -3.89 -10.67 6.12
N GLN A 75 -2.79 -10.74 5.37
CA GLN A 75 -1.93 -9.57 5.14
C GLN A 75 -2.63 -8.51 4.29
N LYS A 76 -3.36 -8.91 3.24
CA LYS A 76 -4.19 -7.99 2.45
C LYS A 76 -5.22 -7.28 3.34
N ASN A 77 -5.96 -8.03 4.16
CA ASN A 77 -6.95 -7.47 5.09
C ASN A 77 -6.30 -6.51 6.11
N LYS A 78 -5.12 -6.85 6.64
CA LYS A 78 -4.37 -5.96 7.55
C LYS A 78 -3.95 -4.66 6.87
N THR A 79 -3.49 -4.74 5.63
CA THR A 79 -3.06 -3.56 4.86
C THR A 79 -4.25 -2.67 4.53
N GLU A 80 -5.37 -3.24 4.07
CA GLU A 80 -6.61 -2.50 3.83
C GLU A 80 -7.13 -1.83 5.11
N LEU A 81 -7.15 -2.56 6.23
CA LEU A 81 -7.56 -2.02 7.53
C LEU A 81 -6.69 -0.83 7.97
N LYS A 82 -5.38 -0.86 7.69
CA LYS A 82 -4.49 0.27 7.99
C LYS A 82 -4.83 1.50 7.15
N GLU A 83 -5.15 1.33 5.87
CA GLU A 83 -5.54 2.44 5.00
C GLU A 83 -6.89 3.02 5.40
N VAL A 84 -7.90 2.17 5.64
CA VAL A 84 -9.22 2.61 6.15
C VAL A 84 -9.08 3.37 7.46
N ARG A 85 -8.26 2.89 8.41
CA ARG A 85 -8.00 3.60 9.67
C ARG A 85 -7.34 4.96 9.48
N LYS A 86 -6.44 5.11 8.51
CA LYS A 86 -5.84 6.42 8.21
C LYS A 86 -6.87 7.37 7.63
N GLU A 87 -7.71 6.88 6.73
CA GLU A 87 -8.76 7.67 6.10
C GLU A 87 -9.78 8.16 7.14
N ILE A 88 -10.23 7.27 8.04
CA ILE A 88 -11.08 7.65 9.19
C ILE A 88 -10.45 8.79 9.97
N LYS A 89 -9.19 8.67 10.38
CA LYS A 89 -8.50 9.72 11.15
C LYS A 89 -8.39 11.04 10.39
N ALA A 90 -8.13 10.99 9.09
CA ALA A 90 -8.05 12.18 8.25
C ALA A 90 -9.41 12.89 8.16
N LEU A 91 -10.49 12.12 8.00
CA LEU A 91 -11.85 12.63 7.96
C LEU A 91 -12.31 13.19 9.31
N GLU A 92 -11.98 12.53 10.42
CA GLU A 92 -12.27 13.02 11.78
C GLU A 92 -11.60 14.37 12.05
N LYS A 93 -10.34 14.52 11.62
CA LYS A 93 -9.62 15.79 11.71
C LYS A 93 -10.34 16.89 10.92
N ARG A 94 -10.71 16.60 9.67
CA ARG A 94 -11.42 17.54 8.81
C ARG A 94 -12.80 17.90 9.36
N LEU A 95 -13.51 16.93 9.94
CA LEU A 95 -14.78 17.15 10.62
C LEU A 95 -14.63 18.12 11.80
N THR A 96 -13.56 17.95 12.58
CA THR A 96 -13.27 18.83 13.73
C THR A 96 -12.99 20.26 13.28
N GLU A 97 -12.17 20.43 12.23
CA GLU A 97 -11.88 21.74 11.63
C GLU A 97 -13.16 22.43 11.13
N LEU A 98 -14.06 21.68 10.49
CA LEU A 98 -15.34 22.20 10.00
C LEU A 98 -16.27 22.60 11.15
N LYS A 99 -16.35 21.82 12.23
CA LYS A 99 -17.16 22.16 13.41
C LYS A 99 -16.66 23.44 14.10
N ILE A 100 -15.34 23.61 14.23
CA ILE A 100 -14.74 24.85 14.76
C ILE A 100 -15.14 26.04 13.89
N ARG A 101 -15.04 25.88 12.56
CA ARG A 101 -15.42 26.93 11.62
C ARG A 101 -16.91 27.26 11.68
N GLU A 102 -17.77 26.26 11.82
CA GLU A 102 -19.22 26.44 11.98
C GLU A 102 -19.54 27.26 13.24
N ALA A 103 -18.94 26.90 14.38
CA ALA A 103 -19.15 27.61 15.64
C ALA A 103 -18.69 29.07 15.58
N ALA A 104 -17.53 29.33 14.96
CA ALA A 104 -17.02 30.68 14.76
C ALA A 104 -17.93 31.54 13.87
N LEU A 105 -18.54 30.95 12.83
CA LEU A 105 -19.47 31.65 11.96
C LEU A 105 -20.82 31.93 12.65
N LYS A 106 -21.31 30.98 13.46
CA LYS A 106 -22.53 31.16 14.28
C LYS A 106 -22.36 32.31 15.27
N GLY A 107 -21.32 32.28 16.10
CA GLY A 107 -21.07 33.36 17.07
C GLY A 107 -20.93 34.75 16.43
N ARG A 108 -20.40 34.83 15.20
CA ARG A 108 -20.29 36.09 14.45
C ARG A 108 -21.60 36.59 13.85
N ALA A 109 -22.59 35.71 13.67
CA ALA A 109 -23.93 36.06 13.24
C ALA A 109 -24.76 36.61 14.42
N ASP A 110 -24.58 36.05 15.61
CA ASP A 110 -25.26 36.51 16.83
C ASP A 110 -24.82 37.93 17.25
N GLU A 111 -23.52 38.27 17.12
CA GLU A 111 -22.96 39.59 17.49
C GLU A 111 -23.37 40.77 16.57
N LYS A 112 -24.03 40.49 15.44
CA LYS A 112 -24.53 41.53 14.52
C LYS A 112 -26.02 41.86 14.71
N THR A 113 -26.69 41.21 15.65
CA THR A 113 -28.14 41.33 15.86
C THR A 113 -28.51 42.05 17.17
N ASP A 114 -27.52 42.54 17.91
CA ASP A 114 -27.64 43.44 19.08
C ASP A 114 -27.16 44.85 18.70
#